data_AF-A0A1R4H0Z6-F1
#
_entry.id   AF-A0A1R4H0Z6-F1
#
_cell.length_a   1.000
_cell.length_b   1.000
_cell.length_c   1.000
_cell.angle_alpha   90.00
_cell.angle_beta   90.00
_cell.angle_gamma   90.00
#
_symmetry.space_group_name_H-M   'P 1'
#
loop_
_entity.id
_entity.type
_entity.pdbx_description
1 polymer ?
#
loop_
_entity_poly.entity_id
_entity_poly.type
_entity_poly.pdbx_seq_one_letter_code
_entity_poly.pdbx_strand_id
1 'polypeptide(L)'
;MNSKFGKVVLLRKLGVIDKNQASAIRALGELRNKLAHKISNSNFTFATYIQTLDNQQLENMTNNFGCGIHETITVAEVVMSRREYVLASPKKALFLTANSILAHLHNQIQT
;
A
#
# COMPACT_ATOMS: atom_id res chain seq x y z
N MET A 1 -16.17 -1.66 -1.86
CA MET A 1 -15.87 -3.02 -1.33
C MET A 1 -16.81 -3.29 -0.15
N ASN A 2 -17.43 -4.47 -0.08
CA ASN A 2 -18.30 -4.80 1.05
C ASN A 2 -17.44 -5.03 2.32
N SER A 3 -17.59 -4.16 3.32
CA SER A 3 -16.75 -4.14 4.53
C SER A 3 -17.02 -5.29 5.50
N LYS A 4 -18.15 -6.00 5.34
CA LYS A 4 -18.55 -7.10 6.23
C LYS A 4 -18.22 -8.50 5.69
N PHE A 5 -18.12 -8.69 4.36
CA PHE A 5 -17.98 -10.01 3.71
C PHE A 5 -17.07 -9.97 2.47
N GLY A 6 -15.80 -9.59 2.63
CA GLY A 6 -14.81 -9.58 1.54
C GLY A 6 -13.71 -10.62 1.74
N LYS A 7 -13.08 -11.09 0.65
CA LYS A 7 -11.92 -12.02 0.69
C LYS A 7 -10.82 -11.54 1.64
N VAL A 8 -10.55 -10.23 1.68
CA VAL A 8 -9.58 -9.62 2.61
C VAL A 8 -10.00 -9.76 4.07
N VAL A 9 -11.29 -9.66 4.37
CA VAL A 9 -11.82 -9.87 5.73
C VAL A 9 -11.68 -11.33 6.14
N LEU A 10 -11.96 -12.25 5.23
CA LEU A 10 -11.78 -13.69 5.45
C LEU A 10 -10.30 -14.02 5.72
N LEU A 11 -9.39 -13.59 4.86
CA LEU A 11 -7.94 -13.82 5.03
C LEU A 11 -7.43 -13.28 6.38
N ARG A 12 -7.90 -12.09 6.80
CA ARG A 12 -7.55 -11.55 8.11
C ARG A 12 -8.09 -12.39 9.27
N LYS A 13 -9.33 -12.86 9.17
CA LYS A 13 -9.95 -13.71 10.21
C LYS A 13 -9.28 -15.07 10.32
N LEU A 14 -8.76 -15.60 9.22
CA LEU A 14 -7.99 -16.85 9.18
C LEU A 14 -6.54 -16.67 9.64
N GLY A 15 -6.10 -15.46 9.97
CA GLY A 15 -4.72 -15.19 10.38
C GLY A 15 -3.70 -15.22 9.24
N VAL A 16 -4.15 -15.39 7.99
CA VAL A 16 -3.29 -15.49 6.79
C VAL A 16 -2.65 -14.14 6.44
N ILE A 17 -3.31 -13.04 6.80
CA ILE A 17 -2.77 -11.68 6.69
C ILE A 17 -3.04 -10.89 7.96
N ASP A 18 -2.14 -9.98 8.29
CA ASP A 18 -2.30 -9.08 9.44
C ASP A 18 -3.18 -7.85 9.13
N LYS A 19 -3.39 -7.00 10.14
CA LYS A 19 -4.20 -5.77 10.02
C LYS A 19 -3.59 -4.75 9.03
N ASN A 20 -2.27 -4.61 9.01
CA ASN A 20 -1.56 -3.65 8.16
C ASN A 20 -1.60 -4.08 6.70
N GLN A 21 -1.34 -5.37 6.43
CA GLN A 21 -1.47 -5.97 5.09
C GLN A 21 -2.92 -5.87 4.58
N ALA A 22 -3.90 -6.16 5.43
CA ALA A 22 -5.31 -5.99 5.07
C ALA A 22 -5.66 -4.52 4.74
N SER A 23 -5.08 -3.56 5.47
CA SER A 23 -5.24 -2.13 5.19
C SER A 23 -4.60 -1.73 3.87
N ALA A 24 -3.38 -2.19 3.60
CA ALA A 24 -2.66 -1.96 2.36
C ALA A 24 -3.42 -2.50 1.13
N ILE A 25 -3.95 -3.73 1.20
CA ILE A 25 -4.75 -4.34 0.11
C ILE A 25 -6.03 -3.52 -0.15
N ARG A 26 -6.70 -3.04 0.90
CA ARG A 26 -7.90 -2.19 0.74
C ARG A 26 -7.55 -0.86 0.08
N ALA A 27 -6.51 -0.18 0.56
CA ALA A 27 -6.04 1.08 -0.01
C ALA A 27 -5.66 0.94 -1.50
N LEU A 28 -4.99 -0.16 -1.86
CA LEU A 28 -4.69 -0.47 -3.27
C LEU A 28 -5.97 -0.70 -4.09
N GLY A 29 -6.93 -1.45 -3.55
CA GLY A 29 -8.23 -1.66 -4.20
C GLY A 29 -9.01 -0.37 -4.42
N GLU A 30 -9.00 0.55 -3.46
CA GLU A 30 -9.62 1.86 -3.55
C GLU A 30 -8.93 2.75 -4.59
N LEU A 31 -7.59 2.79 -4.59
CA LEU A 31 -6.83 3.51 -5.60
C LEU A 31 -7.13 2.97 -7.00
N ARG A 32 -7.05 1.65 -7.19
CA ARG A 32 -7.40 1.00 -8.47
C ARG A 32 -8.81 1.37 -8.93
N ASN A 33 -9.80 1.30 -8.03
CA ASN A 33 -11.19 1.65 -8.37
C ASN A 33 -11.32 3.11 -8.80
N LYS A 34 -10.65 4.03 -8.09
CA LYS A 34 -10.63 5.45 -8.44
C LYS A 34 -10.02 5.70 -9.83
N LEU A 35 -8.99 4.93 -10.20
CA LEU A 35 -8.38 5.01 -11.52
C LEU A 35 -9.26 4.39 -12.61
N ALA A 36 -9.87 3.22 -12.34
CA ALA A 36 -10.69 2.51 -13.32
C ALA A 36 -12.05 3.17 -13.61
N HIS A 37 -12.68 3.79 -12.62
CA HIS A 37 -14.00 4.44 -12.79
C HIS A 37 -13.95 5.81 -13.46
N LYS A 38 -12.76 6.39 -13.65
CA LYS A 38 -12.58 7.67 -14.33
C LYS A 38 -11.68 7.47 -15.54
N ILE A 39 -12.28 7.20 -16.70
CA ILE A 39 -11.58 7.14 -18.00
C ILE A 39 -10.86 8.47 -18.31
N SER A 40 -11.26 9.58 -17.68
CA SER A 40 -10.56 10.88 -17.71
C SER A 40 -9.28 10.98 -16.88
N ASN A 41 -8.92 9.96 -16.08
CA ASN A 41 -7.66 9.91 -15.33
C ASN A 41 -6.48 9.40 -16.18
N SER A 42 -6.51 9.58 -17.51
CA SER A 42 -5.37 9.26 -18.39
C SER A 42 -4.08 10.02 -18.01
N ASN A 43 -4.21 11.10 -17.23
CA ASN A 43 -3.10 11.94 -16.75
C ASN A 43 -2.76 11.71 -15.26
N PHE A 44 -3.22 10.62 -14.65
CA PHE A 44 -2.90 10.35 -13.24
C PHE A 44 -1.39 10.26 -13.02
N THR A 45 -0.89 11.03 -12.05
CA THR A 45 0.45 10.84 -11.50
C THR A 45 0.36 10.74 -9.97
N PHE A 46 1.27 9.98 -9.37
CA PHE A 46 1.36 9.94 -7.92
C PHE A 46 1.73 11.31 -7.32
N ALA A 47 2.54 12.12 -8.02
CA ALA A 47 2.91 13.46 -7.56
C ALA A 47 1.67 14.34 -7.38
N THR A 48 0.82 14.42 -8.42
CA THR A 48 -0.45 15.17 -8.34
C THR A 48 -1.39 14.58 -7.30
N TYR A 49 -1.44 13.24 -7.19
CA TYR A 49 -2.28 12.58 -6.19
C TYR A 49 -1.87 12.92 -4.76
N ILE A 50 -0.58 12.82 -4.44
CA ILE A 50 -0.01 13.12 -3.12
C ILE A 50 -0.30 14.56 -2.72
N GLN A 51 -0.18 15.51 -3.66
CA GLN A 51 -0.49 16.93 -3.41
C GLN A 51 -1.95 17.18 -3.05
N THR A 52 -2.88 16.30 -3.45
CA THR A 52 -4.30 16.42 -3.09
C THR A 52 -4.64 15.84 -1.71
N LEU A 53 -3.68 15.19 -1.04
CA LEU A 53 -3.92 14.52 0.24
C LEU A 53 -3.69 15.47 1.43
N ASP A 54 -4.59 15.42 2.40
CA ASP A 54 -4.37 16.05 3.70
C ASP A 54 -3.33 15.28 4.56
N ASN A 55 -2.90 15.85 5.68
CA ASN A 55 -1.89 15.24 6.55
C ASN A 55 -2.28 13.85 7.05
N GLN A 56 -3.56 13.63 7.36
CA GLN A 56 -4.05 12.33 7.84
C GLN A 56 -4.07 11.30 6.70
N GLN A 57 -4.44 11.72 5.50
CA GLN A 57 -4.42 10.90 4.30
C GLN A 57 -2.99 10.56 3.86
N LEU A 58 -2.04 11.49 3.99
CA LEU A 58 -0.62 11.23 3.74
C LEU A 58 -0.06 10.21 4.72
N GLU A 59 -0.44 10.30 6.00
CA GLU A 59 -0.04 9.33 7.01
C GLU A 59 -0.65 7.95 6.74
N ASN A 60 -1.93 7.91 6.37
CA ASN A 60 -2.59 6.66 5.97
C ASN A 60 -1.94 6.06 4.72
N MET A 61 -1.59 6.88 3.72
CA MET A 61 -0.88 6.45 2.52
C MET A 61 0.50 5.89 2.87
N THR A 62 1.24 6.56 3.76
CA THR A 62 2.57 6.14 4.22
C THR A 62 2.50 4.77 4.90
N ASN A 63 1.54 4.58 5.81
CA ASN A 63 1.37 3.32 6.52
C ASN A 63 0.88 2.20 5.60
N ASN A 64 -0.04 2.50 4.66
CA ASN A 64 -0.59 1.50 3.75
C ASN A 64 0.39 1.10 2.64
N PHE A 65 1.05 2.06 1.99
CA PHE A 65 1.98 1.82 0.88
C PHE A 65 3.44 1.68 1.31
N GLY A 66 3.71 1.79 2.62
CA GLY A 66 4.97 1.43 3.27
C GLY A 66 4.85 0.16 4.12
N CYS A 67 3.75 -0.59 4.02
CA CYS A 67 3.59 -1.86 4.73
C CYS A 67 4.68 -2.85 4.27
N GLY A 68 5.40 -3.45 5.22
CA GLY A 68 6.55 -4.32 4.96
C GLY A 68 7.88 -3.59 4.74
N ILE A 69 7.88 -2.26 4.71
CA ILE A 69 9.08 -1.42 4.62
C ILE A 69 9.53 -1.02 6.03
N HIS A 70 10.82 -1.12 6.32
CA HIS A 70 11.39 -0.73 7.61
C HIS A 70 11.37 0.79 7.77
N GLU A 71 11.33 1.29 9.02
CA GLU A 71 11.24 2.73 9.29
C GLU A 71 12.43 3.51 8.73
N THR A 72 13.62 2.90 8.73
CA THR A 72 14.82 3.47 8.15
C THR A 72 15.25 2.64 6.95
N ILE A 73 15.51 3.30 5.83
CA ILE A 73 15.93 2.67 4.57
C ILE A 73 17.15 3.42 4.05
N THR A 74 18.16 2.67 3.60
CA THR A 74 19.31 3.22 2.90
C THR A 74 19.14 3.01 1.40
N VAL A 75 19.07 4.10 0.63
CA VAL A 75 18.95 4.08 -0.82
C VAL A 75 20.10 4.90 -1.40
N ALA A 76 21.01 4.23 -2.13
CA ALA A 76 22.19 4.88 -2.72
C ALA A 76 22.96 5.73 -1.68
N GLU A 77 23.28 5.12 -0.53
CA GLU A 77 24.00 5.75 0.60
C GLU A 77 23.25 6.85 1.35
N VAL A 78 22.04 7.22 0.91
CA VAL A 78 21.16 8.15 1.63
C VAL A 78 20.27 7.37 2.59
N VAL A 79 20.34 7.72 3.87
CA VAL A 79 19.42 7.22 4.89
C VAL A 79 18.18 8.10 4.88
N MET A 80 17.01 7.47 4.75
CA MET A 80 15.72 8.17 4.82
C MET A 80 14.69 7.37 5.59
N SER A 81 13.72 8.08 6.14
CA SER A 81 12.55 7.47 6.76
C SER A 81 11.67 6.80 5.71
N ARG A 82 10.87 5.83 6.16
CA ARG A 82 9.82 5.19 5.37
C ARG A 82 8.88 6.23 4.77
N ARG A 83 8.51 7.26 5.53
CA ARG A 83 7.65 8.35 5.07
C ARG A 83 8.26 9.08 3.88
N GLU A 84 9.52 9.51 4.01
CA GLU A 84 10.24 10.18 2.92
C GLU A 84 10.34 9.28 1.69
N TYR A 85 10.65 7.99 1.87
CA TYR A 85 10.74 7.04 0.78
C TYR A 85 9.40 6.83 0.06
N VAL A 86 8.30 6.65 0.80
CA VAL A 86 6.96 6.44 0.22
C VAL A 86 6.52 7.68 -0.56
N LEU A 87 6.80 8.88 -0.07
CA LEU A 87 6.42 10.12 -0.75
C LEU A 87 7.32 10.45 -1.94
N ALA A 88 8.62 10.19 -1.84
CA ALA A 88 9.58 10.43 -2.92
C ALA A 88 9.49 9.38 -4.05
N SER A 89 9.17 8.13 -3.71
CA SER A 89 9.15 7.00 -4.64
C SER A 89 7.91 6.09 -4.47
N PRO A 90 6.68 6.63 -4.60
CA PRO A 90 5.44 5.94 -4.27
C PRO A 90 5.19 4.68 -5.11
N LYS A 91 5.62 4.67 -6.39
CA LYS A 91 5.53 3.48 -7.24
C LYS A 91 6.41 2.33 -6.73
N LYS A 92 7.64 2.64 -6.29
CA LYS A 92 8.58 1.65 -5.76
C LYS A 92 8.11 1.15 -4.40
N ALA A 93 7.64 2.06 -3.53
CA ALA A 93 7.06 1.70 -2.25
C ALA A 93 5.87 0.74 -2.41
N LEU A 94 4.94 1.07 -3.32
CA LEU A 94 3.80 0.18 -3.61
C LEU A 94 4.23 -1.19 -4.14
N PHE A 95 5.23 -1.23 -5.02
CA PHE A 95 5.80 -2.48 -5.52
C PHE A 95 6.41 -3.32 -4.39
N LEU A 96 7.20 -2.71 -3.49
CA LEU A 96 7.79 -3.41 -2.34
C LEU A 96 6.72 -3.93 -1.39
N THR A 97 5.72 -3.11 -1.06
CA THR A 97 4.59 -3.53 -0.23
C THR A 97 3.82 -4.70 -0.85
N ALA A 98 3.53 -4.65 -2.16
CA ALA A 98 2.85 -5.74 -2.84
C ALA A 98 3.67 -7.03 -2.79
N ASN A 99 4.99 -6.97 -3.07
CA ASN A 99 5.86 -8.14 -2.97
C ASN A 99 5.98 -8.68 -1.55
N SER A 100 6.06 -7.81 -0.54
CA SER A 100 6.10 -8.24 0.86
C SER A 100 4.84 -9.02 1.24
N ILE A 101 3.66 -8.53 0.84
CA ILE A 101 2.38 -9.23 1.07
C ILE A 101 2.34 -10.56 0.32
N LEU A 102 2.76 -10.57 -0.95
CA LEU A 102 2.77 -11.79 -1.77
C LEU A 102 3.75 -12.84 -1.20
N ALA A 103 4.94 -12.44 -0.77
CA ALA A 103 5.91 -13.32 -0.14
C ALA A 103 5.35 -13.91 1.16
N HIS A 104 4.68 -13.09 1.98
CA HIS A 104 4.01 -13.56 3.18
C HIS A 104 2.92 -14.59 2.87
N LEU A 105 2.05 -14.30 1.90
CA LEU A 105 1.00 -15.22 1.44
C LEU A 105 1.57 -16.53 0.88
N HIS A 106 2.65 -16.45 0.11
CA HIS A 106 3.31 -17.63 -0.44
C HIS A 106 3.84 -18.55 0.65
N ASN A 107 4.49 -17.97 1.67
CA ASN A 107 4.99 -18.74 2.81
C ASN A 107 3.86 -19.43 3.58
N GLN A 108 2.68 -18.82 3.71
CA GLN A 108 1.52 -19.43 4.37
C GLN A 108 0.95 -20.65 3.62
N ILE A 109 1.15 -20.74 2.30
CA ILE A 109 0.64 -21.86 1.48
C ILE A 109 1.60 -23.06 1.50
N GLN A 110 2.89 -22.83 1.72
CA GLN A 110 3.92 -23.87 1.74
C GLN A 110 4.09 -24.57 3.11
N THR A 111 3.42 -24.07 4.15
CA THR A 111 3.32 -24.70 5.49
C THR A 111 2.01 -25.44 5.65
#